data_AF-A0A7W0SB41-F1
#
_entry.id   AF-A0A7W0SB41-F1
#
_cell.length_a   1.000
_cell.length_b   1.000
_cell.length_c   1.000
_cell.angle_alpha   90.00
_cell.angle_beta   90.00
_cell.angle_gamma   90.00
#
_symmetry.space_group_name_H-M   'P 1'
#
loop_
_entity.id
_entity.type
_entity.pdbx_description
1 polymer ?
#
loop_
_entity_poly.entity_id
_entity_poly.type
_entity_poly.pdbx_seq_one_letter_code
_entity_poly.pdbx_strand_id
1 'polypeptide(L)' 'EDQFYGDRSGGFEDPFGHRWSVATHIEDVSEDEMARRAAEAMGG' A
#
# COMPACT_ATOMS: atom_id res chain seq x y z
N GLU A 1 4.34 0.53 4.93
CA GLU A 1 4.82 -0.20 3.76
C GLU A 1 4.43 0.58 2.52
N ASP A 2 5.31 0.59 1.52
CA ASP A 2 5.08 1.29 0.26
C ASP A 2 4.40 0.31 -0.69
N GLN A 3 3.20 0.65 -1.12
CA GLN A 3 2.34 -0.21 -1.90
C GLN A 3 2.61 0.00 -3.39
N PHE A 4 2.50 -1.09 -4.16
CA PHE A 4 2.78 -1.09 -5.59
C PHE A 4 1.89 -0.13 -6.40
N TYR A 5 0.74 0.26 -5.84
CA TYR A 5 -0.23 1.18 -6.43
C TYR A 5 -0.03 2.65 -6.04
N GLY A 6 1.13 3.01 -5.45
CA GLY A 6 1.52 4.41 -5.25
C GLY A 6 1.13 5.02 -3.90
N ASP A 7 0.59 4.24 -2.98
CA ASP A 7 0.28 4.68 -1.63
C ASP A 7 1.25 4.11 -0.61
N ARG A 8 1.49 4.83 0.49
CA ARG A 8 2.09 4.28 1.70
C ARG A 8 1.00 3.99 2.70
N SER A 9 0.87 2.73 3.08
CA SER A 9 -0.10 2.29 4.08
C SER A 9 0.61 1.78 5.34
N GLY A 10 -0.04 1.96 6.48
CA GLY A 10 0.39 1.48 7.77
C GLY A 10 -0.81 1.18 8.66
N GLY A 11 -0.64 0.27 9.60
CA GLY A 11 -1.68 -0.04 10.57
C GLY A 11 -1.14 -0.10 11.98
N PHE A 12 -1.98 0.27 12.95
CA PHE A 12 -1.67 0.12 14.37
C PHE A 12 -2.95 -0.20 15.16
N GLU A 13 -2.76 -0.81 16.32
CA GLU A 13 -3.84 -1.10 17.26
C GLU A 13 -3.77 -0.10 18.42
N ASP A 14 -4.90 0.48 18.78
CA ASP A 14 -4.99 1.35 19.95
C ASP A 14 -5.19 0.53 21.25
N PRO A 15 -4.95 1.12 22.44
CA PRO A 15 -5.12 0.41 23.72
C PRO A 15 -6.55 -0.07 24.02
N PHE A 16 -7.54 0.36 23.24
CA PHE A 16 -8.94 -0.06 23.37
C PHE A 16 -9.28 -1.21 22.41
N GLY A 17 -8.30 -1.70 21.62
CA GLY A 17 -8.45 -2.82 20.70
C GLY A 17 -8.95 -2.44 19.32
N HIS A 18 -9.01 -1.15 18.96
CA HIS A 18 -9.36 -0.77 17.60
C HIS A 18 -8.15 -0.85 16.69
N ARG A 19 -8.36 -1.37 15.49
CA ARG A 19 -7.37 -1.42 14.43
C ARG A 19 -7.57 -0.26 13.48
N TRP A 20 -6.55 0.58 13.41
CA TRP A 20 -6.53 1.73 12.52
C TRP A 20 -5.62 1.45 11.35
N SER A 21 -6.08 1.82 10.16
CA SER A 21 -5.27 1.84 8.95
C SER A 21 -5.13 3.30 8.50
N VAL A 22 -3.91 3.70 8.21
CA VAL A 22 -3.57 5.04 7.70
C VAL A 22 -2.91 4.84 6.35
N ALA A 23 -3.38 5.59 5.35
CA ALA A 23 -2.79 5.61 4.03
C ALA A 23 -2.54 7.05 3.60
N THR A 24 -1.41 7.28 2.94
CA THR A 24 -1.06 8.54 2.28
C THR A 24 -0.66 8.23 0.84
N HIS A 25 -1.22 8.99 -0.08
CA HIS A 25 -0.83 8.94 -1.48
C HIS A 25 0.59 9.49 -1.67
N ILE A 26 1.45 8.73 -2.35
CA ILE A 26 2.82 9.14 -2.69
C ILE A 26 2.88 9.59 -4.15
N GLU A 27 2.37 8.78 -5.07
CA GLU A 27 2.45 9.02 -6.51
C GLU A 27 1.26 8.40 -7.26
N ASP A 28 0.86 9.06 -8.36
CA ASP A 28 -0.09 8.49 -9.31
C ASP A 28 0.63 7.49 -10.22
N VAL A 29 0.24 6.22 -10.12
CA VAL A 29 0.80 5.14 -10.94
C VAL A 29 -0.17 4.83 -12.07
N SER A 30 0.32 4.78 -13.31
CA SER A 30 -0.50 4.37 -14.46
C SER A 30 -0.85 2.87 -14.39
N GLU A 31 -1.91 2.46 -15.08
CA GLU A 31 -2.39 1.07 -15.06
C GLU A 31 -1.31 0.07 -15.54
N ASP A 32 -0.56 0.42 -16.59
CA ASP A 32 0.54 -0.40 -17.11
C ASP A 32 1.66 -0.61 -16.08
N GLU A 33 1.99 0.45 -15.35
CA GLU A 33 3.03 0.43 -14.33
C GLU A 33 2.57 -0.30 -13.06
N MET A 34 1.31 -0.14 -12.65
CA MET A 34 0.72 -0.91 -11.56
C MET A 34 0.75 -2.41 -11.87
N ALA A 35 0.39 -2.82 -13.10
CA ALA A 35 0.42 -4.21 -13.51
C ALA A 35 1.83 -4.81 -13.43
N ARG A 36 2.85 -4.04 -13.84
CA ARG A 36 4.26 -4.43 -13.72
C ARG A 36 4.69 -4.61 -12.26
N ARG A 37 4.44 -3.61 -11.42
CA ARG A 37 4.82 -3.64 -9.99
C ARG A 37 4.06 -4.73 -9.21
N ALA A 38 2.80 -4.98 -9.54
CA ALA A 38 2.00 -6.04 -8.93
C ALA A 38 2.55 -7.44 -9.26
N ALA A 39 2.98 -7.67 -10.50
CA ALA A 39 3.62 -8.92 -10.90
C ALA A 39 4.94 -9.16 -10.14
N GLU A 40 5.73 -8.11 -9.93
CA GLU A 40 6.96 -8.18 -9.14
C GLU A 40 6.68 -8.45 -7.65
N ALA A 41 5.63 -7.84 -7.08
CA ALA A 41 5.25 -8.02 -5.68
C ALA A 41 4.64 -9.41 -5.35
N MET A 42 3.96 -10.04 -6.32
CA MET A 42 3.29 -11.34 -6.15
C MET A 42 4.14 -12.54 -6.61
N GLY A 43 5.25 -12.29 -7.31
CA GLY A 43 6.11 -13.32 -7.92
C GLY A 43 7.31 -13.75 -7.06
N GLY A 44 7.36 -13.35 -5.79
CA GLY A 44 8.39 -13.72 -4.80
C GLY A 44 7.98 -14.89 -3.91
#